data_AF-A0A498J2Y9-F1
#
_entry.id   AF-A0A498J2Y9-F1
#
_cell.length_a   1.000
_cell.length_b   1.000
_cell.length_c   1.000
_cell.angle_alpha   90.00
_cell.angle_beta   90.00
_cell.angle_gamma   90.00
#
_symmetry.space_group_name_H-M   'P 1'
#
loop_
_entity.id
_entity.type
_entity.pdbx_description
1 polymer ?
#
loop_
_entity_poly.entity_id
_entity_poly.type
_entity_poly.pdbx_seq_one_letter_code
_entity_poly.pdbx_strand_id
1 'polypeptide(L)'
;MLLSHKWFQSGRITTEEKKLQAMEQIKLRNLQRLLSRKLTPGTSLVKFVKEVRSREKFLRSCYDEEIDHLSSDQFVKMMVVIGCFIIQLIREYRREDEDDDNVFSMPKM
;
A
#
# COMPACT_ATOMS: atom_id res chain seq x y z
N MET A 1 -5.72 -7.36 -0.37
CA MET A 1 -6.14 -8.77 -0.67
C MET A 1 -6.31 -9.65 0.58
N LEU A 2 -6.07 -9.17 1.82
CA LEU A 2 -6.14 -10.02 3.01
C LEU A 2 -7.08 -9.54 4.12
N LEU A 3 -7.77 -8.42 3.90
CA LEU A 3 -8.93 -8.08 4.73
C LEU A 3 -10.18 -8.91 4.35
N SER A 4 -10.16 -9.60 3.19
CA SER A 4 -11.27 -10.43 2.66
C SER A 4 -11.79 -11.53 3.59
N HIS A 5 -10.96 -12.07 4.49
CA HIS A 5 -11.41 -13.17 5.32
C HIS A 5 -12.36 -12.76 6.46
N LYS A 6 -12.39 -11.48 6.85
CA LYS A 6 -13.46 -10.95 7.75
C LYS A 6 -14.75 -10.60 7.00
N TRP A 7 -14.73 -10.47 5.67
CA TRP A 7 -15.82 -9.90 4.88
C TRP A 7 -16.85 -10.91 4.34
N PHE A 8 -16.59 -12.22 4.39
CA PHE A 8 -17.52 -13.21 3.79
C PHE A 8 -18.67 -13.66 4.70
N GLN A 9 -18.68 -13.26 5.99
CA GLN A 9 -19.68 -13.76 6.95
C GLN A 9 -20.90 -12.83 7.19
N SER A 10 -20.87 -11.59 6.72
CA SER A 10 -22.00 -10.66 6.82
C SER A 10 -22.40 -10.23 5.43
N GLY A 11 -23.54 -10.71 4.92
CA GLY A 11 -24.01 -10.48 3.53
C GLY A 11 -24.30 -9.01 3.15
N ARG A 12 -23.86 -8.02 3.94
CA ARG A 12 -23.88 -6.60 3.58
C ARG A 12 -22.47 -6.03 3.65
N ILE A 13 -21.98 -5.60 2.48
CA ILE A 13 -20.77 -4.79 2.39
C ILE A 13 -21.14 -3.33 2.68
N THR A 14 -20.57 -2.74 3.74
CA THR A 14 -20.82 -1.34 4.10
C THR A 14 -20.19 -0.35 3.10
N THR A 15 -20.62 0.91 3.11
CA THR A 15 -20.02 1.94 2.25
C THR A 15 -18.53 2.15 2.55
N GLU A 16 -18.14 2.07 3.82
CA GLU A 16 -16.73 2.19 4.23
C GLU A 16 -15.89 1.02 3.76
N GLU A 17 -16.44 -0.19 3.77
CA GLU A 17 -15.79 -1.37 3.18
C GLU A 17 -15.54 -1.23 1.68
N LYS A 18 -16.51 -0.69 0.95
CA LYS A 18 -16.34 -0.43 -0.49
C LYS A 18 -15.22 0.58 -0.74
N LYS A 19 -15.13 1.64 0.07
CA LYS A 19 -14.04 2.63 0.00
C LYS A 19 -12.68 1.99 0.30
N LEU A 20 -12.60 1.15 1.33
CA LEU A 20 -11.38 0.43 1.68
C LEU A 20 -10.94 -0.51 0.54
N GLN A 21 -11.87 -1.25 -0.06
CA GLN A 21 -11.58 -2.10 -1.21
C GLN A 21 -11.11 -1.30 -2.43
N ALA A 22 -11.77 -0.19 -2.75
CA ALA A 22 -11.36 0.69 -3.84
C ALA A 22 -9.94 1.23 -3.61
N MET A 23 -9.63 1.64 -2.38
CA MET A 23 -8.30 2.12 -2.01
C MET A 23 -7.23 1.02 -2.17
N GLU A 24 -7.52 -0.22 -1.77
CA GLU A 24 -6.61 -1.36 -2.00
C GLU A 24 -6.29 -1.56 -3.48
N GLN A 25 -7.29 -1.40 -4.37
CA GLN A 25 -7.07 -1.51 -5.81
C GLN A 25 -6.20 -0.37 -6.36
N ILE A 26 -6.43 0.86 -5.88
CA ILE A 26 -5.61 2.02 -6.25
C ILE A 26 -4.14 1.79 -5.85
N LYS A 27 -3.89 1.26 -4.65
CA LYS A 27 -2.53 0.96 -4.17
C LYS A 27 -1.84 -0.09 -5.04
N LEU A 28 -2.54 -1.15 -5.43
CA LEU A 28 -2.00 -2.20 -6.31
C LEU A 28 -1.68 -1.66 -7.72
N ARG A 29 -2.58 -0.86 -8.30
CA ARG A 29 -2.35 -0.22 -9.61
C ARG A 29 -1.14 0.72 -9.56
N ASN A 30 -0.97 1.47 -8.46
CA ASN A 30 0.18 2.32 -8.26
C ASN A 30 1.48 1.53 -8.16
N LEU A 31 1.48 0.42 -7.42
CA LEU A 31 2.64 -0.47 -7.34
C LEU A 31 3.00 -1.00 -8.73
N GLN A 32 2.03 -1.46 -9.53
CA GLN A 32 2.28 -1.90 -10.91
C GLN A 32 2.90 -0.78 -11.76
N ARG A 33 2.38 0.44 -11.67
CA ARG A 33 2.93 1.62 -12.38
C ARG A 33 4.34 1.99 -11.90
N LEU A 34 4.63 1.83 -10.61
CA LEU A 34 5.96 2.06 -10.06
C LEU A 34 6.96 1.03 -10.59
N LEU A 35 6.54 -0.24 -10.70
CA LEU A 35 7.36 -1.35 -11.17
C LEU A 35 7.56 -1.35 -12.69
N SER A 36 6.62 -0.79 -13.46
CA SER A 36 6.76 -0.66 -14.91
C SER A 36 7.72 0.46 -15.32
N ARG A 37 8.03 1.40 -14.43
CA ARG A 37 9.09 2.40 -14.65
C ARG A 37 10.46 1.74 -14.55
N LYS A 38 11.42 2.22 -15.35
CA LYS A 38 12.79 1.67 -15.41
C LYS A 38 13.40 1.66 -14.00
N LEU A 39 13.48 0.47 -13.40
CA LEU A 39 13.98 0.31 -12.04
C LEU A 39 15.48 0.66 -12.03
N THR A 40 15.83 1.76 -11.35
CA THR A 40 17.23 2.05 -11.04
C THR A 40 17.74 1.08 -9.96
N PRO A 41 19.07 0.86 -9.85
CA PRO A 41 19.65 0.03 -8.78
C PRO A 41 19.27 0.46 -7.35
N GLY A 42 18.83 1.72 -7.17
CA GLY A 42 18.31 2.28 -5.91
C GLY A 42 16.83 2.02 -5.62
N THR A 43 16.06 1.55 -6.60
CA THR A 43 14.59 1.34 -6.50
C THR A 43 14.19 -0.14 -6.58
N SER A 44 15.07 -1.05 -6.15
CA SER A 44 14.77 -2.49 -6.21
C SER A 44 13.69 -2.89 -5.21
N LEU A 45 12.54 -3.38 -5.70
CA LEU A 45 11.48 -3.98 -4.87
C LEU A 45 12.04 -5.09 -3.96
N VAL A 46 13.03 -5.85 -4.44
CA VAL A 46 13.69 -6.90 -3.67
C VAL A 46 14.38 -6.35 -2.43
N LYS A 47 15.07 -5.20 -2.54
CA LYS A 47 15.67 -4.54 -1.37
C LYS A 47 14.57 -4.12 -0.39
N PHE A 48 13.48 -3.55 -0.88
CA PHE A 48 12.39 -3.11 -0.02
C PHE A 48 11.71 -4.27 0.72
N VAL A 49 11.45 -5.39 0.02
CA VAL A 49 10.93 -6.62 0.63
C VAL A 49 11.88 -7.14 1.71
N LYS A 50 13.20 -7.14 1.45
CA LYS A 50 14.22 -7.57 2.43
C LYS A 50 14.23 -6.67 3.67
N GLU A 51 14.17 -5.35 3.50
CA GLU A 51 14.13 -4.39 4.60
C GLU A 51 12.86 -4.51 5.46
N VAL A 52 11.69 -4.68 4.82
CA VAL A 52 10.44 -4.89 5.55
C VAL A 52 10.48 -6.20 6.32
N ARG A 53 10.99 -7.28 5.70
CA ARG A 53 11.10 -8.60 6.35
C ARG A 53 12.08 -8.58 7.52
N SER A 54 13.23 -7.92 7.40
CA SER A 54 14.21 -7.83 8.50
C SER A 54 13.68 -7.03 9.69
N ARG A 55 12.75 -6.10 9.45
CA ARG A 55 12.12 -5.24 10.47
C ARG A 55 10.74 -5.71 10.90
N GLU A 56 10.26 -6.86 10.43
CA GLU A 56 8.87 -7.29 10.63
C GLU A 56 8.43 -7.25 12.09
N LYS A 57 9.23 -7.81 13.01
CA LYS A 57 8.90 -7.84 14.44
C LYS A 57 8.70 -6.44 15.01
N PHE A 58 9.59 -5.51 14.65
CA PHE A 58 9.48 -4.11 15.06
C PHE A 58 8.23 -3.46 14.45
N LEU A 59 8.00 -3.66 13.14
CA LEU A 59 6.84 -3.10 12.45
C LEU A 59 5.52 -3.61 13.01
N ARG A 60 5.44 -4.87 13.45
CA ARG A 60 4.27 -5.44 14.12
C ARG A 60 4.06 -4.82 15.51
N SER A 61 5.13 -4.54 16.25
CA SER A 61 5.04 -3.88 17.57
C SER A 61 4.60 -2.42 17.50
N CYS A 62 4.56 -1.81 16.31
CA CYS A 62 4.05 -0.45 16.13
C CYS A 62 2.51 -0.37 16.08
N TYR A 63 1.81 -1.52 16.10
CA TYR A 63 0.36 -1.57 16.17
C TYR A 63 -0.08 -1.93 17.58
N ASP A 64 -1.10 -1.23 18.07
CA ASP A 64 -1.69 -1.51 19.39
C ASP A 64 -2.42 -2.86 19.43
N GLU A 65 -2.91 -3.33 18.27
CA GLU A 65 -3.53 -4.64 18.10
C GLU A 65 -2.51 -5.68 17.61
N GLU A 66 -2.56 -6.89 18.16
CA GLU A 66 -1.76 -8.03 17.68
C GLU A 66 -2.23 -8.47 16.28
N ILE A 67 -1.33 -8.33 15.29
CA ILE A 67 -1.60 -8.70 13.88
C ILE A 67 -1.22 -10.18 13.62
N ASP A 68 -1.49 -11.06 14.58
CA ASP A 68 -1.05 -12.45 14.53
C ASP A 68 -1.84 -13.31 13.54
N HIS A 69 -3.00 -12.80 13.12
CA HIS A 69 -3.82 -13.39 12.08
C HIS A 69 -3.19 -13.34 10.67
N LEU A 70 -2.14 -12.53 10.46
CA LEU A 70 -1.40 -12.48 9.19
C LEU A 70 -0.11 -13.28 9.29
N SER A 71 0.11 -14.19 8.35
CA SER A 71 1.42 -14.81 8.17
C SER A 71 2.50 -13.75 7.86
N SER A 72 3.77 -14.09 8.05
CA SER A 72 4.88 -13.18 7.74
C SER A 72 4.83 -12.68 6.29
N ASP A 73 4.60 -13.57 5.32
CA ASP A 73 4.50 -13.16 3.92
C ASP A 73 3.30 -12.25 3.63
N GLN A 74 2.17 -12.51 4.30
CA GLN A 74 0.97 -11.70 4.21
C GLN A 74 1.20 -10.27 4.74
N PHE A 75 1.85 -10.16 5.91
CA PHE A 75 2.20 -8.88 6.52
C PHE A 75 3.25 -8.12 5.70
N VAL A 76 4.32 -8.79 5.28
CA VAL A 76 5.37 -8.18 4.45
C VAL A 76 4.78 -7.67 3.13
N LYS A 77 3.91 -8.47 2.48
CA LYS A 77 3.22 -8.04 1.26
C LYS A 77 2.35 -6.82 1.49
N MET A 78 1.59 -6.78 2.59
CA MET A 78 0.80 -5.61 2.97
C MET A 78 1.70 -4.38 3.11
N MET A 79 2.73 -4.44 3.94
CA MET A 79 3.64 -3.32 4.21
C MET A 79 4.36 -2.83 2.94
N VAL A 80 4.77 -3.74 2.06
CA VAL A 80 5.41 -3.38 0.78
C VAL A 80 4.44 -2.62 -0.13
N VAL A 81 3.20 -3.10 -0.27
CA VAL A 81 2.19 -2.40 -1.08
C VAL A 81 1.90 -1.01 -0.51
N ILE A 82 1.75 -0.90 0.81
CA ILE A 82 1.47 0.39 1.48
C ILE A 82 2.65 1.35 1.34
N GLY A 83 3.86 0.90 1.63
CA GLY A 83 5.05 1.75 1.58
C GLY A 83 5.36 2.24 0.17
N CYS A 84 5.21 1.38 -0.84
CA CYS A 84 5.35 1.80 -2.25
C CYS A 84 4.29 2.84 -2.64
N PHE A 85 3.04 2.69 -2.17
CA PHE A 85 2.00 3.67 -2.41
C PHE A 85 2.34 5.03 -1.79
N ILE A 86 2.80 5.07 -0.53
CA ILE A 86 3.19 6.32 0.15
C ILE A 86 4.35 7.00 -0.58
N ILE A 87 5.39 6.24 -0.95
CA ILE A 87 6.53 6.78 -1.72
C ILE A 87 6.06 7.38 -3.05
N GLN A 88 5.15 6.70 -3.74
CA GLN A 88 4.60 7.15 -5.01
C GLN A 88 3.75 8.42 -4.84
N LEU A 89 2.93 8.48 -3.79
CA LEU A 89 2.13 9.66 -3.43
C LEU A 89 3.02 10.88 -3.15
N ILE A 90 4.06 10.72 -2.33
CA ILE A 90 5.03 11.80 -2.05
C ILE A 90 5.75 12.26 -3.32
N ARG A 91 6.08 11.33 -4.24
CA ARG A 91 6.68 11.64 -5.54
C ARG A 91 5.74 12.35 -6.51
N GLU A 92 4.44 12.25 -6.31
CA GLU A 92 3.45 12.96 -7.12
C GLU A 92 3.18 14.34 -6.56
N TYR A 93 3.00 14.44 -5.25
CA TYR A 93 2.90 15.73 -4.57
C TYR A 93 4.11 16.63 -4.88
N ARG A 94 5.33 16.07 -4.87
CA ARG A 94 6.55 16.80 -5.26
C ARG A 94 6.68 17.14 -6.75
N ARG A 95 5.87 16.53 -7.62
CA ARG A 95 5.82 16.84 -9.06
C ARG A 95 4.78 17.90 -9.40
N GLU A 96 3.86 18.22 -8.47
CA GLU A 96 2.87 19.29 -8.63
C GLU A 96 3.50 20.70 -8.67
N ASP A 97 4.80 20.82 -8.38
CA ASP A 97 5.54 22.07 -8.62
C ASP A 97 5.89 22.28 -10.12
N GLU A 98 5.66 21.30 -11.02
CA GLU A 98 6.10 21.39 -12.42
C GLU A 98 5.10 20.95 -13.54
N ASP A 99 4.02 20.17 -13.33
CA ASP A 99 3.06 19.82 -14.42
C ASP A 99 1.62 19.47 -13.96
N ASP A 100 0.59 19.95 -14.70
CA ASP A 100 -0.85 20.10 -14.35
C ASP A 100 -1.74 18.83 -14.43
N ASP A 101 -1.23 17.67 -14.86
CA ASP A 101 -2.06 16.47 -15.07
C ASP A 101 -1.94 15.45 -13.93
N ASN A 102 -2.54 15.74 -12.77
CA ASN A 102 -2.52 14.82 -11.63
C ASN A 102 -3.66 13.78 -11.66
N VAL A 103 -3.30 12.51 -11.51
CA VAL A 103 -4.24 11.38 -11.37
C VAL A 103 -4.77 11.22 -9.93
N PHE A 104 -4.21 12.00 -8.98
CA PHE A 104 -4.56 12.00 -7.55
C PHE A 104 -5.22 13.29 -7.08
N SER A 105 -5.87 14.06 -7.97
CA SER A 105 -6.61 15.27 -7.62
C SER A 105 -7.45 15.03 -6.36
N MET A 106 -6.95 15.49 -5.22
CA MET A 106 -7.69 15.50 -3.98
C MET A 106 -8.81 16.53 -4.18
N PRO A 107 -10.07 16.21 -3.82
CA PRO A 107 -11.09 17.24 -3.77
C PRO A 107 -10.58 18.32 -2.81
N LYS A 108 -10.49 19.56 -3.31
CA LYS A 108 -10.13 20.72 -2.49
C LYS A 108 -11.16 20.80 -1.35
N MET A 109 -10.68 20.75 -0.11
CA MET A 109 -11.48 20.96 1.10
C MET A 109 -11.94 22.42 1.18
#